data_AF-A0A950MN08-F1
#
_entry.id   AF-A0A950MN08-F1
#
_cell.length_a   1.000
_cell.length_b   1.000
_cell.length_c   1.000
_cell.angle_alpha   90.00
_cell.angle_beta   90.00
_cell.angle_gamma   90.00
#
_symmetry.space_group_name_H-M   'P 1'
#
loop_
_entity.id
_entity.type
_entity.pdbx_description
1 polymer ?
#
loop_
_entity_poly.entity_id
_entity_poly.type
_entity_poly.pdbx_seq_one_letter_code
_entity_poly.pdbx_strand_id
1 'polypeptide(L)'
;MNYTNALSRVRLAPVLAMCGLVAAGFAFLTSAPPLLAQSANAKPFPQYDHVFLIVEENEDYGQVIGNPYAPIMNALAKDYGLATNYHGVADPSEPNYIAMLGGDSFGISSDDPYWFPGQTVKAQNLMSQLEGAGLTWRGYFQNMPYPGYRGYCYPNKCNGIPDADTQYVSKHNGIVNFANMQTPEELGKMFPLDQLDEDLAADTVPNFGYIVPDECDDSHGAPPWCVDSNNFGTLQQNYLIARMDGFAGKLVEKITSAPFWKSGNNAIVITFDEGDEATSQIVTIVVTSHGPRGLKDAALTNHYSLLASLEKTFGLGCLLNSCSATTLSKLFAITGSTTIPTLPPAYQFPAGKDTISAQAAGKEAEKAVLTNPGWTIVPSRNLTTDDNVLASVSAASPADAWAVGNYYPPNSQVLATLGEHFDGERWTAYPLPNVGVQENSLLSVSMPYGGSAWAVGYYVDGKFRQRTLVEHFDGGAWTVVPSRNPGTLQNILYGVSAISDGNVWAVGAEQDASGLWHTLVEHWDGSDWSIVPAVDAGSNGNQLYAVKALAWNDVYAVGQQAGPE
;
A
#
# COMPACT_ATOMS: atom_id res chain seq x y z
N MET A 1 33.51 -11.45 30.96
CA MET A 1 34.29 -12.36 30.10
C MET A 1 34.77 -11.54 28.91
N ASN A 2 36.08 -11.47 28.73
CA ASN A 2 36.76 -10.82 27.60
C ASN A 2 36.44 -11.55 26.29
N TYR A 3 36.49 -10.86 25.14
CA TYR A 3 37.49 -11.12 24.10
C TYR A 3 37.58 -9.95 23.10
N THR A 4 38.82 -9.56 22.83
CA THR A 4 39.30 -8.54 21.90
C THR A 4 39.89 -9.17 20.63
N ASN A 5 40.04 -8.34 19.58
CA ASN A 5 40.86 -8.48 18.35
C ASN A 5 40.19 -9.25 17.18
N ALA A 6 40.43 -8.97 15.89
CA ALA A 6 41.53 -8.26 15.23
C ALA A 6 41.12 -7.72 13.84
N LEU A 7 41.72 -6.59 13.43
CA LEU A 7 41.77 -6.11 12.05
C LEU A 7 43.04 -6.64 11.37
N SER A 8 42.93 -7.26 10.19
CA SER A 8 44.06 -7.66 9.35
C SER A 8 44.21 -6.72 8.15
N ARG A 9 45.32 -5.96 8.11
CA ARG A 9 45.82 -5.24 6.94
C ARG A 9 46.73 -6.17 6.13
N VAL A 10 46.48 -6.29 4.83
CA VAL A 10 47.43 -6.90 3.87
C VAL A 10 48.19 -5.78 3.16
N ARG A 11 49.52 -5.82 3.27
CA ARG A 11 50.46 -4.99 2.49
C ARG A 11 50.87 -5.77 1.24
N LEU A 12 50.85 -5.13 0.07
CA LEU A 12 51.54 -5.58 -1.13
C LEU A 12 52.68 -4.61 -1.44
N ALA A 13 53.86 -5.17 -1.70
CA ALA A 13 55.12 -4.48 -1.96
C ALA A 13 55.22 -4.03 -3.44
N PRO A 14 56.02 -2.99 -3.75
CA PRO A 14 56.18 -2.50 -5.11
C PRO A 14 57.28 -3.28 -5.86
N VAL A 15 57.00 -3.67 -7.10
CA VAL A 15 58.01 -4.13 -8.07
C VAL A 15 58.37 -2.95 -8.96
N LEU A 16 59.63 -2.50 -8.89
CA LEU A 16 60.22 -1.57 -9.84
C LEU A 16 60.39 -2.25 -11.20
N ALA A 17 59.85 -1.63 -12.26
CA ALA A 17 60.25 -1.89 -13.63
C ALA A 17 60.83 -0.60 -14.23
N MET A 18 62.11 -0.66 -14.61
CA MET A 18 62.85 0.35 -15.36
C MET A 18 62.24 0.51 -16.77
N CYS A 19 61.88 1.74 -17.15
CA CYS A 19 61.67 2.11 -18.55
C CYS A 19 62.67 3.20 -18.94
N GLY A 20 63.54 2.88 -19.91
CA GLY A 20 64.48 3.80 -20.52
C GLY A 20 63.78 4.79 -21.46
N LEU A 21 64.28 6.01 -21.47
CA LEU A 21 63.92 7.04 -22.45
C LEU A 21 64.38 6.64 -23.85
N VAL A 22 63.45 6.66 -24.81
CA VAL A 22 63.76 6.93 -26.22
C VAL A 22 62.79 7.99 -26.70
N ALA A 23 63.33 9.17 -27.04
CA ALA A 23 62.61 10.26 -27.67
C ALA A 23 62.47 9.97 -29.17
N ALA A 24 61.24 9.96 -29.69
CA ALA A 24 60.96 10.06 -31.11
C ALA A 24 59.72 10.93 -31.30
N GLY A 25 59.92 12.11 -31.90
CA GLY A 25 58.84 13.01 -32.27
C GLY A 25 58.04 12.44 -33.44
N PHE A 26 56.71 12.49 -33.32
CA PHE A 26 55.80 12.30 -34.44
C PHE A 26 54.71 13.37 -34.41
N ALA A 27 54.55 14.03 -35.54
CA ALA A 27 53.60 15.09 -35.78
C ALA A 27 52.15 14.60 -35.68
N PHE A 28 51.28 15.40 -35.07
CA PHE A 28 49.83 15.19 -35.07
C PHE A 28 49.27 15.40 -36.49
N LEU A 29 48.81 14.32 -37.12
CA LEU A 29 47.85 14.37 -38.22
C LEU A 29 46.48 13.99 -37.64
N THR A 30 45.58 14.96 -37.55
CA THR A 30 44.18 14.75 -37.16
C THR A 30 43.46 13.96 -38.26
N SER A 31 43.27 12.66 -38.04
CA SER A 31 42.28 11.90 -38.80
C SER A 31 40.97 11.90 -38.02
N ALA A 32 39.95 12.55 -38.58
CA ALA A 32 38.59 12.39 -38.10
C ALA A 32 38.18 10.91 -38.26
N PRO A 33 37.50 10.30 -37.27
CA PRO A 33 36.97 8.96 -37.45
C PRO A 33 35.94 8.97 -38.59
N PRO A 34 35.84 7.90 -39.39
CA PRO A 34 34.86 7.83 -40.45
C PRO A 34 33.45 7.86 -39.83
N LEU A 35 32.62 8.78 -40.32
CA LEU A 35 31.17 8.76 -40.12
C LEU A 35 30.67 7.39 -40.59
N LEU A 36 30.36 6.50 -39.64
CA LEU A 36 29.57 5.31 -39.92
C LEU A 36 28.20 5.80 -40.39
N ALA A 37 27.95 5.68 -41.69
CA ALA A 37 26.64 5.90 -42.28
C ALA A 37 25.64 4.97 -41.57
N GLN A 38 24.79 5.57 -40.74
CA GLN A 38 23.69 4.88 -40.09
C GLN A 38 22.77 4.31 -41.19
N SER A 39 22.49 3.01 -41.12
CA SER A 39 21.71 2.31 -42.13
C SER A 39 20.33 2.97 -42.30
N ALA A 40 20.09 3.54 -43.48
CA ALA A 40 18.86 4.27 -43.83
C ALA A 40 17.59 3.39 -43.97
N ASN A 41 17.56 2.19 -43.39
CA ASN A 41 16.47 1.22 -43.54
C ASN A 41 15.86 0.73 -42.21
N ALA A 42 16.28 1.26 -41.05
CA ALA A 42 15.51 1.03 -39.83
C ALA A 42 14.23 1.86 -39.90
N LYS A 43 13.05 1.21 -39.80
CA LYS A 43 11.80 1.97 -39.62
C LYS A 43 11.98 2.86 -38.37
N PRO A 44 11.73 4.17 -38.46
CA PRO A 44 11.81 5.05 -37.31
C PRO A 44 10.86 4.54 -36.22
N PHE A 45 11.28 4.64 -34.96
CA PHE A 45 10.46 4.24 -33.83
C PHE A 45 9.18 5.10 -33.81
N PRO A 46 8.01 4.53 -33.47
CA PRO A 46 6.76 5.28 -33.37
C PRO A 46 6.90 6.58 -32.56
N GLN A 47 6.43 7.71 -33.09
CA GLN A 47 6.46 9.00 -32.41
C GLN A 47 5.10 9.27 -31.78
N TYR A 48 5.09 9.72 -30.53
CA TYR A 48 3.90 10.05 -29.75
C TYR A 48 3.94 11.51 -29.33
N ASP A 49 2.77 12.14 -29.33
CA ASP A 49 2.57 13.52 -28.90
C ASP A 49 2.58 13.60 -27.36
N HIS A 50 1.92 12.61 -26.72
CA HIS A 50 1.80 12.50 -25.26
C HIS A 50 2.00 11.05 -24.79
N VAL A 51 2.84 10.85 -23.77
CA VAL A 51 2.98 9.56 -23.06
C VAL A 51 2.82 9.78 -21.57
N PHE A 52 1.91 9.03 -20.95
CA PHE A 52 1.75 8.96 -19.51
C PHE A 52 2.37 7.67 -18.99
N LEU A 53 3.25 7.75 -18.00
CA LEU A 53 3.81 6.61 -17.30
C LEU A 53 3.18 6.57 -15.90
N ILE A 54 2.42 5.51 -15.61
CA ILE A 54 1.87 5.19 -14.30
C ILE A 54 2.77 4.09 -13.71
N VAL A 55 3.34 4.35 -12.53
CA VAL A 55 4.17 3.39 -11.80
C VAL A 55 3.43 2.97 -10.53
N GLU A 56 3.18 1.67 -10.42
CA GLU A 56 2.56 0.98 -9.28
C GLU A 56 3.67 0.24 -8.47
N GLU A 57 3.32 -0.30 -7.31
CA GLU A 57 4.21 -0.89 -6.30
C GLU A 57 3.80 -2.32 -5.91
N ASN A 58 4.69 -2.97 -5.17
CA ASN A 58 5.32 -4.19 -5.70
C ASN A 58 4.36 -5.36 -5.90
N GLU A 59 4.28 -5.83 -7.15
CA GLU A 59 3.57 -7.06 -7.48
C GLU A 59 4.30 -7.83 -8.59
N ASP A 60 4.60 -9.10 -8.33
CA ASP A 60 4.98 -10.08 -9.34
C ASP A 60 3.90 -10.19 -10.42
N TYR A 61 4.32 -10.47 -11.64
CA TYR A 61 3.44 -10.63 -12.80
C TYR A 61 2.26 -11.58 -12.54
N GLY A 62 2.52 -12.70 -11.84
CA GLY A 62 1.53 -13.71 -11.52
C GLY A 62 0.54 -13.31 -10.42
N GLN A 63 0.87 -12.30 -9.62
CA GLN A 63 0.00 -11.76 -8.58
C GLN A 63 -1.09 -10.87 -9.20
N VAL A 64 -0.83 -10.22 -10.34
CA VAL A 64 -1.81 -9.36 -11.03
C VAL A 64 -2.46 -10.05 -12.24
N ILE A 65 -1.67 -10.63 -13.15
CA ILE A 65 -2.20 -11.20 -14.40
C ILE A 65 -2.84 -12.56 -14.13
N GLY A 66 -4.14 -12.67 -14.43
CA GLY A 66 -5.00 -13.81 -14.11
C GLY A 66 -5.72 -13.66 -12.77
N ASN A 67 -5.41 -12.64 -11.98
CA ASN A 67 -6.02 -12.42 -10.67
C ASN A 67 -7.44 -11.84 -10.79
N PRO A 68 -8.49 -12.49 -10.23
CA PRO A 68 -9.86 -11.95 -10.26
C PRO A 68 -10.05 -10.63 -9.50
N TYR A 69 -9.13 -10.28 -8.59
CA TYR A 69 -9.13 -9.00 -7.87
C TYR A 69 -8.60 -7.83 -8.72
N ALA A 70 -7.94 -8.11 -9.85
CA ALA A 70 -7.45 -7.10 -10.81
C ALA A 70 -8.20 -7.15 -12.17
N PRO A 71 -9.55 -7.00 -12.20
CA PRO A 71 -10.31 -7.16 -13.44
C PRO A 71 -9.94 -6.14 -14.51
N ILE A 72 -9.56 -4.90 -14.15
CA ILE A 72 -9.26 -3.84 -15.10
C ILE A 72 -7.89 -4.05 -15.75
N MET A 73 -6.84 -4.33 -14.98
CA MET A 73 -5.51 -4.66 -15.48
C MET A 73 -5.57 -5.86 -16.42
N ASN A 74 -6.32 -6.90 -16.07
CA ASN A 74 -6.53 -8.07 -16.93
C ASN A 74 -7.28 -7.73 -18.22
N ALA A 75 -8.25 -6.81 -18.18
CA ALA A 75 -8.93 -6.33 -19.38
C ALA A 75 -8.01 -5.51 -20.28
N LEU A 76 -7.21 -4.60 -19.71
CA LEU A 76 -6.21 -3.81 -20.44
C LEU A 76 -5.15 -4.70 -21.08
N ALA A 77 -4.57 -5.63 -20.32
CA ALA A 77 -3.58 -6.60 -20.78
C ALA A 77 -4.11 -7.51 -21.90
N LYS A 78 -5.42 -7.79 -21.91
CA LYS A 78 -6.08 -8.58 -22.95
C LYS A 78 -6.35 -7.77 -24.22
N ASP A 79 -6.72 -6.49 -24.10
CA ASP A 79 -7.13 -5.66 -25.25
C ASP A 79 -5.97 -4.90 -25.89
N TYR A 80 -4.96 -4.49 -25.14
CA TYR A 80 -3.85 -3.66 -25.61
C TYR A 80 -2.55 -4.46 -25.76
N GLY A 81 -1.40 -3.82 -25.50
CA GLY A 81 -0.09 -4.44 -25.49
C GLY A 81 0.33 -4.86 -24.09
N LEU A 82 0.73 -6.12 -23.92
CA LEU A 82 1.27 -6.67 -22.67
C LEU A 82 2.69 -7.18 -22.91
N ALA A 83 3.67 -6.66 -22.17
CA ALA A 83 4.98 -7.29 -22.08
C ALA A 83 4.87 -8.50 -21.14
N THR A 84 5.18 -9.69 -21.63
CA THR A 84 5.07 -10.95 -20.85
C THR A 84 6.42 -11.44 -20.32
N ASN A 85 7.46 -10.60 -20.41
CA ASN A 85 8.82 -10.91 -19.99
C ASN A 85 9.56 -9.59 -19.65
N TYR A 86 8.89 -8.76 -18.84
CA TYR A 86 9.41 -7.50 -18.34
C TYR A 86 9.83 -7.67 -16.88
N HIS A 87 10.99 -7.10 -16.50
CA HIS A 87 11.57 -7.29 -15.18
C HIS A 87 11.96 -5.97 -14.51
N GLY A 88 11.92 -5.99 -13.18
CA GLY A 88 12.64 -5.05 -12.31
C GLY A 88 14.15 -5.03 -12.60
N VAL A 89 14.86 -4.02 -12.08
CA VAL A 89 16.33 -3.96 -12.20
C VAL A 89 17.06 -3.85 -10.86
N ALA A 90 16.36 -3.58 -9.77
CA ALA A 90 16.93 -3.37 -8.45
C ALA A 90 15.90 -3.69 -7.34
N ASP A 91 16.40 -3.70 -6.10
CA ASP A 91 15.66 -3.79 -4.83
C ASP A 91 16.52 -3.02 -3.82
N PRO A 92 15.98 -2.06 -3.05
CA PRO A 92 14.56 -1.70 -2.92
C PRO A 92 14.03 -0.79 -4.04
N SER A 93 12.85 -0.19 -3.85
CA SER A 93 12.04 0.53 -4.84
C SER A 93 12.73 1.72 -5.49
N GLU A 94 13.27 2.65 -4.68
CA GLU A 94 13.83 3.92 -5.17
C GLU A 94 14.84 3.75 -6.34
N PRO A 95 15.80 2.80 -6.29
CA PRO A 95 16.61 2.41 -7.43
C PRO A 95 15.88 2.16 -8.77
N ASN A 96 14.70 1.53 -8.79
CA ASN A 96 13.93 1.26 -10.01
C ASN A 96 13.34 2.55 -10.59
N TYR A 97 12.80 3.44 -9.74
CA TYR A 97 12.32 4.76 -10.14
C TYR A 97 13.41 5.59 -10.81
N ILE A 98 14.62 5.56 -10.25
CA ILE A 98 15.79 6.26 -10.82
C ILE A 98 16.21 5.60 -12.14
N ALA A 99 16.25 4.27 -12.20
CA ALA A 99 16.65 3.53 -13.39
C ALA A 99 15.71 3.78 -14.59
N MET A 100 14.40 3.90 -14.35
CA MET A 100 13.39 4.25 -15.36
C MET A 100 13.62 5.62 -16.00
N LEU A 101 14.24 6.56 -15.28
CA LEU A 101 14.36 7.96 -15.70
C LEU A 101 15.77 8.37 -16.11
N GLY A 102 16.81 7.71 -15.56
CA GLY A 102 18.22 8.06 -15.78
C GLY A 102 19.04 6.96 -16.48
N GLY A 103 18.50 5.76 -16.62
CA GLY A 103 19.18 4.67 -17.34
C GLY A 103 20.26 3.94 -16.53
N ASP A 104 20.33 4.16 -15.21
CA ASP A 104 21.19 3.47 -14.25
C ASP A 104 20.63 3.71 -12.83
N SER A 105 21.00 2.87 -11.85
CA SER A 105 20.67 3.16 -10.44
C SER A 105 21.67 4.12 -9.79
N PHE A 106 22.79 4.44 -10.46
CA PHE A 106 23.85 5.33 -9.98
C PHE A 106 24.45 4.91 -8.63
N GLY A 107 24.35 3.62 -8.29
CA GLY A 107 24.82 3.06 -7.03
C GLY A 107 23.89 3.29 -5.84
N ILE A 108 22.69 3.82 -6.07
CA ILE A 108 21.63 3.91 -5.06
C ILE A 108 21.10 2.50 -4.80
N SER A 109 20.93 2.17 -3.51
CA SER A 109 20.61 0.82 -3.02
C SER A 109 19.85 0.85 -1.68
N SER A 110 19.22 1.98 -1.37
CA SER A 110 18.33 2.19 -0.23
C SER A 110 17.23 3.16 -0.64
N ASP A 111 16.17 3.23 0.17
CA ASP A 111 15.08 4.21 0.06
C ASP A 111 15.30 5.44 0.95
N ASP A 112 16.56 5.76 1.27
CA ASP A 112 16.86 6.93 2.08
C ASP A 112 16.39 8.20 1.35
N PRO A 113 15.95 9.26 2.05
CA PRO A 113 15.48 10.49 1.43
C PRO A 113 16.44 11.01 0.36
N TYR A 114 15.93 11.50 -0.77
CA TYR A 114 16.73 11.86 -1.96
C TYR A 114 17.90 12.86 -1.73
N TRP A 115 17.89 13.62 -0.63
CA TRP A 115 18.96 14.54 -0.21
C TRP A 115 19.99 13.92 0.75
N PHE A 116 19.79 12.68 1.20
CA PHE A 116 20.68 11.98 2.09
C PHE A 116 22.03 11.72 1.38
N PRO A 117 23.17 11.69 2.12
CA PRO A 117 24.47 11.51 1.49
C PRO A 117 24.55 10.22 0.67
N GLY A 118 24.65 10.35 -0.66
CA GLY A 118 24.68 9.22 -1.60
C GLY A 118 23.45 9.13 -2.51
N GLN A 119 22.32 9.73 -2.13
CA GLN A 119 21.04 9.62 -2.87
C GLN A 119 20.87 10.64 -4.00
N THR A 120 21.67 11.71 -4.00
CA THR A 120 21.58 12.74 -5.04
C THR A 120 22.43 12.38 -6.27
N VAL A 121 21.75 12.14 -7.39
CA VAL A 121 22.32 11.80 -8.69
C VAL A 121 22.73 13.05 -9.47
N LYS A 122 23.97 13.06 -9.98
CA LYS A 122 24.51 14.15 -10.82
C LYS A 122 24.69 13.69 -12.27
N ALA A 123 23.57 13.37 -12.92
CA ALA A 123 23.54 12.87 -14.29
C ALA A 123 22.40 13.52 -15.10
N GLN A 124 22.43 13.33 -16.42
CA GLN A 124 21.27 13.60 -17.26
C GLN A 124 20.15 12.60 -16.96
N ASN A 125 18.92 13.04 -17.19
CA ASN A 125 17.70 12.26 -17.03
C ASN A 125 16.71 12.60 -18.14
N LEU A 126 15.65 11.80 -18.27
CA LEU A 126 14.61 11.97 -19.28
C LEU A 126 14.01 13.39 -19.29
N MET A 127 13.70 13.95 -18.12
CA MET A 127 13.09 15.29 -17.99
C MET A 127 14.01 16.37 -18.58
N SER A 128 15.30 16.34 -18.25
CA SER A 128 16.28 17.28 -18.80
C SER A 128 16.51 17.10 -20.31
N GLN A 129 16.34 15.89 -20.85
CA GLN A 129 16.40 15.66 -22.29
C GLN A 129 15.16 16.21 -23.01
N LEU A 130 13.98 16.02 -22.43
CA LEU A 130 12.72 16.58 -22.94
C LEU A 130 12.81 18.10 -23.03
N GLU A 131 13.28 18.76 -21.97
CA GLU A 131 13.46 20.21 -21.96
C GLU A 131 14.48 20.69 -22.98
N GLY A 132 15.60 19.98 -23.10
CA GLY A 132 16.62 20.25 -24.12
C GLY A 132 16.08 20.13 -25.56
N ALA A 133 15.03 19.33 -25.76
CA ALA A 133 14.32 19.18 -27.03
C ALA A 133 13.14 20.15 -27.18
N GLY A 134 12.87 21.00 -26.19
CA GLY A 134 11.71 21.91 -26.18
C GLY A 134 10.37 21.21 -25.94
N LEU A 135 10.39 20.01 -25.37
CA LEU A 135 9.22 19.23 -24.98
C LEU A 135 8.90 19.48 -23.50
N THR A 136 7.63 19.30 -23.15
CA THR A 136 7.11 19.55 -21.80
C THR A 136 6.97 18.26 -21.00
N TRP A 137 7.18 18.34 -19.70
CA TRP A 137 6.94 17.24 -18.77
C TRP A 137 6.24 17.76 -17.51
N ARG A 138 5.49 16.88 -16.83
CA ARG A 138 4.97 17.11 -15.48
C ARG A 138 4.99 15.82 -14.67
N GLY A 139 5.26 15.95 -13.38
CA GLY A 139 5.05 14.87 -12.41
C GLY A 139 3.72 15.06 -11.68
N TYR A 140 2.96 14.00 -11.48
CA TYR A 140 1.68 13.97 -10.79
C TYR A 140 1.74 12.92 -9.69
N PHE A 141 1.73 13.37 -8.43
CA PHE A 141 1.96 12.52 -7.27
C PHE A 141 0.73 12.58 -6.37
N GLN A 142 0.11 11.43 -6.13
CA GLN A 142 -1.04 11.37 -5.23
C GLN A 142 -0.62 11.76 -3.81
N ASN A 143 -1.48 12.53 -3.15
CA ASN A 143 -1.29 13.03 -1.79
C ASN A 143 -0.01 13.84 -1.53
N MET A 144 0.74 14.23 -2.58
CA MET A 144 1.73 15.29 -2.45
C MET A 144 0.99 16.59 -2.09
N PRO A 145 1.45 17.37 -1.09
CA PRO A 145 0.61 18.43 -0.52
C PRO A 145 0.51 19.70 -1.38
N TYR A 146 1.53 20.02 -2.16
CA TYR A 146 1.56 21.19 -3.04
C TYR A 146 2.72 21.11 -4.05
N PRO A 147 2.65 21.82 -5.20
CA PRO A 147 3.76 21.90 -6.13
C PRO A 147 4.99 22.56 -5.50
N GLY A 148 6.19 22.04 -5.76
CA GLY A 148 7.40 22.52 -5.11
C GLY A 148 7.66 21.89 -3.73
N TYR A 149 6.91 20.86 -3.35
CA TYR A 149 7.14 20.14 -2.09
C TYR A 149 8.55 19.55 -2.03
N ARG A 150 9.17 19.65 -0.85
CA ARG A 150 10.55 19.21 -0.57
C ARG A 150 10.63 18.27 0.61
N GLY A 151 9.49 17.84 1.16
CA GLY A 151 9.49 16.78 2.15
C GLY A 151 9.65 15.44 1.44
N TYR A 152 10.00 14.44 2.23
CA TYR A 152 10.18 13.08 1.75
C TYR A 152 8.95 12.23 1.99
N CYS A 153 7.96 12.74 2.73
CA CYS A 153 6.71 12.04 2.98
C CYS A 153 5.59 12.97 3.47
N TYR A 154 4.32 12.62 3.25
CA TYR A 154 3.14 13.40 3.67
C TYR A 154 1.89 12.49 3.81
N PRO A 155 0.98 12.71 4.80
CA PRO A 155 0.88 13.83 5.75
C PRO A 155 1.63 13.69 7.07
N ASN A 156 2.06 12.48 7.45
CA ASN A 156 2.69 12.31 8.77
C ASN A 156 4.13 12.86 8.77
N LYS A 157 4.61 13.25 9.95
CA LYS A 157 6.05 13.45 10.17
C LYS A 157 6.65 12.05 10.24
N CYS A 158 7.27 11.57 9.16
CA CYS A 158 8.00 10.32 9.13
C CYS A 158 8.91 10.19 10.35
N ASN A 159 8.43 9.43 11.34
CA ASN A 159 9.04 9.30 12.65
C ASN A 159 9.53 7.86 12.77
N GLY A 160 10.73 7.60 12.26
CA GLY A 160 11.38 6.30 12.37
C GLY A 160 12.15 5.96 11.09
N ILE A 161 13.35 5.41 11.28
CA ILE A 161 13.99 4.54 10.29
C ILE A 161 13.91 3.14 10.95
N PRO A 162 13.32 2.11 10.32
CA PRO A 162 12.70 2.05 8.99
C PRO A 162 11.17 2.30 8.99
N ASP A 163 10.67 2.72 7.82
CA ASP A 163 9.31 2.91 7.29
C ASP A 163 8.13 2.71 8.26
N ALA A 164 7.62 3.83 8.76
CA ALA A 164 6.24 3.95 9.23
C ALA A 164 5.50 4.84 8.24
N ASP A 165 5.50 4.39 6.97
CA ASP A 165 5.30 5.23 5.80
C ASP A 165 3.91 5.82 5.66
N THR A 166 3.88 6.92 4.93
CA THR A 166 2.74 7.82 4.76
C THR A 166 2.25 7.72 3.33
N GLN A 167 1.07 8.27 3.02
CA GLN A 167 0.51 8.27 1.67
C GLN A 167 1.53 8.67 0.58
N TYR A 168 2.00 9.91 0.57
CA TYR A 168 3.06 10.31 -0.36
C TYR A 168 4.42 9.97 0.23
N VAL A 169 5.29 9.34 -0.55
CA VAL A 169 6.70 9.11 -0.22
C VAL A 169 7.62 9.49 -1.38
N SER A 170 8.76 10.11 -1.10
CA SER A 170 9.69 10.55 -2.15
C SER A 170 10.49 9.41 -2.76
N LYS A 171 10.57 8.24 -2.10
CA LYS A 171 11.23 7.05 -2.66
C LYS A 171 10.55 6.60 -3.96
N HIS A 172 9.23 6.78 -4.08
CA HIS A 172 8.48 6.56 -5.33
C HIS A 172 8.55 7.77 -6.29
N ASN A 173 9.34 8.80 -5.99
CA ASN A 173 9.52 9.98 -6.86
C ASN A 173 10.97 10.06 -7.35
N GLY A 174 11.34 9.20 -8.32
CA GLY A 174 12.70 9.18 -8.88
C GLY A 174 13.16 10.50 -9.52
N ILE A 175 12.25 11.44 -9.83
CA ILE A 175 12.62 12.74 -10.40
C ILE A 175 13.45 13.54 -9.38
N VAL A 176 13.10 13.50 -8.09
CA VAL A 176 13.78 14.32 -7.07
C VAL A 176 15.19 13.86 -6.74
N ASN A 177 15.59 12.64 -7.11
CA ASN A 177 16.96 12.16 -6.95
C ASN A 177 17.96 12.91 -7.83
N PHE A 178 17.54 13.47 -8.96
CA PHE A 178 18.45 14.16 -9.87
C PHE A 178 18.71 15.60 -9.43
N ALA A 179 19.98 15.95 -9.22
CA ALA A 179 20.39 17.27 -8.71
C ALA A 179 19.90 18.45 -9.58
N ASN A 180 19.81 18.26 -10.90
CA ASN A 180 19.28 19.26 -11.82
C ASN A 180 17.75 19.43 -11.76
N MET A 181 17.03 18.47 -11.17
CA MET A 181 15.58 18.50 -10.97
C MET A 181 15.16 19.04 -9.59
N GLN A 182 16.12 19.35 -8.71
CA GLN A 182 15.86 19.89 -7.37
C GLN A 182 15.77 21.43 -7.33
N THR A 183 15.70 22.10 -8.48
CA THR A 183 15.55 23.57 -8.52
C THR A 183 14.10 23.97 -8.21
N PRO A 184 13.84 25.22 -7.75
CA PRO A 184 12.47 25.69 -7.55
C PRO A 184 11.59 25.60 -8.80
N GLU A 185 12.18 25.79 -9.99
CA GLU A 185 11.46 25.69 -11.26
C GLU A 185 11.05 24.26 -11.56
N GLU A 186 11.97 23.29 -11.39
CA GLU A 186 11.70 21.88 -11.66
C GLU A 186 10.78 21.23 -10.63
N LEU A 187 10.98 21.53 -9.35
CA LEU A 187 10.05 21.09 -8.30
C LEU A 187 8.65 21.70 -8.51
N GLY A 188 8.56 22.87 -9.13
CA GLY A 188 7.29 23.51 -9.51
C GLY A 188 6.55 22.82 -10.66
N LYS A 189 7.17 21.84 -11.34
CA LYS A 189 6.56 21.00 -12.39
C LYS A 189 6.08 19.64 -11.85
N MET A 190 6.26 19.40 -10.56
CA MET A 190 5.73 18.25 -9.83
C MET A 190 4.49 18.73 -9.09
N PHE A 191 3.36 18.07 -9.30
CA PHE A 191 2.06 18.53 -8.82
C PHE A 191 1.36 17.43 -8.01
N PRO A 192 0.54 17.83 -7.02
CA PRO A 192 -0.51 16.97 -6.50
C PRO A 192 -1.35 16.38 -7.65
N LEU A 193 -1.77 15.13 -7.53
CA LEU A 193 -2.42 14.41 -8.64
C LEU A 193 -3.70 15.08 -9.17
N ASP A 194 -4.42 15.86 -8.37
CA ASP A 194 -5.60 16.61 -8.81
C ASP A 194 -5.30 17.63 -9.93
N GLN A 195 -4.05 18.08 -10.07
CA GLN A 195 -3.63 18.89 -11.22
C GLN A 195 -3.83 18.17 -12.56
N LEU A 196 -3.74 16.84 -12.58
CA LEU A 196 -3.99 16.05 -13.79
C LEU A 196 -5.43 16.28 -14.30
N ASP A 197 -6.40 16.36 -13.40
CA ASP A 197 -7.81 16.60 -13.78
C ASP A 197 -7.98 17.98 -14.44
N GLU A 198 -7.28 19.00 -13.93
CA GLU A 198 -7.28 20.34 -14.53
C GLU A 198 -6.63 20.35 -15.92
N ASP A 199 -5.49 19.67 -16.08
CA ASP A 199 -4.76 19.61 -17.35
C ASP A 199 -5.53 18.85 -18.44
N LEU A 200 -6.17 17.73 -18.05
CA LEU A 200 -7.03 16.95 -18.93
C LEU A 200 -8.25 17.75 -19.38
N ALA A 201 -8.86 18.53 -18.47
CA ALA A 201 -10.01 19.37 -18.78
C ALA A 201 -9.65 20.57 -19.66
N ALA A 202 -8.44 21.13 -19.48
CA ALA A 202 -7.95 22.28 -20.23
C ALA A 202 -7.30 21.93 -21.58
N ASP A 203 -7.07 20.64 -21.86
CA ASP A 203 -6.34 20.17 -23.05
C ASP A 203 -4.88 20.68 -23.09
N THR A 204 -4.26 20.82 -21.91
CA THR A 204 -2.89 21.37 -21.73
C THR A 204 -1.92 20.35 -21.15
N VAL A 205 -2.16 19.06 -21.42
CA VAL A 205 -1.32 17.95 -20.95
C VAL A 205 0.12 18.01 -21.48
N PRO A 206 1.12 17.54 -20.71
CA PRO A 206 2.52 17.57 -21.12
C PRO A 206 2.82 16.52 -22.20
N ASN A 207 3.96 16.65 -22.90
CA ASN A 207 4.45 15.56 -23.77
C ASN A 207 4.74 14.29 -22.95
N PHE A 208 5.26 14.44 -21.73
CA PHE A 208 5.46 13.34 -20.80
C PHE A 208 4.82 13.60 -19.44
N GLY A 209 3.86 12.77 -19.05
CA GLY A 209 3.26 12.78 -17.72
C GLY A 209 3.79 11.62 -16.88
N TYR A 210 4.44 11.91 -15.76
CA TYR A 210 4.89 10.89 -14.81
C TYR A 210 3.91 10.83 -13.64
N ILE A 211 3.23 9.71 -13.46
CA ILE A 211 2.16 9.55 -12.47
C ILE A 211 2.57 8.46 -11.48
N VAL A 212 2.49 8.79 -10.20
CA VAL A 212 2.79 7.88 -9.10
C VAL A 212 1.65 7.98 -8.09
N PRO A 213 0.87 6.91 -7.88
CA PRO A 213 -0.13 6.83 -6.81
C PRO A 213 0.52 6.89 -5.42
N ASP A 214 -0.31 7.00 -4.39
CA ASP A 214 0.17 6.96 -3.01
C ASP A 214 0.24 5.52 -2.52
N GLU A 215 0.86 5.29 -1.36
CA GLU A 215 1.01 3.93 -0.82
C GLU A 215 -0.32 3.20 -0.61
N CYS A 216 -1.47 3.90 -0.60
CA CYS A 216 -2.76 3.23 -0.51
C CYS A 216 -3.21 2.64 -1.84
N ASP A 217 -2.85 3.30 -2.93
CA ASP A 217 -3.39 3.10 -4.27
C ASP A 217 -2.36 2.54 -5.26
N ASP A 218 -1.09 2.39 -4.86
CA ASP A 218 -0.02 1.76 -5.65
C ASP A 218 0.13 0.24 -5.44
N SER A 219 -0.58 -0.34 -4.46
CA SER A 219 -0.50 -1.75 -4.02
C SER A 219 0.57 -2.04 -2.94
N HIS A 220 1.32 -1.05 -2.47
CA HIS A 220 2.35 -1.22 -1.43
C HIS A 220 1.75 -1.29 -0.01
N GLY A 221 0.97 -0.28 0.36
CA GLY A 221 0.63 0.04 1.74
C GLY A 221 -0.76 -0.41 2.17
N ALA A 222 -0.83 -1.21 3.24
CA ALA A 222 -2.10 -1.71 3.77
C ALA A 222 -2.90 -0.68 4.60
N PRO A 223 -4.24 -0.68 4.49
CA PRO A 223 -5.09 0.05 5.41
C PRO A 223 -4.87 -0.38 6.88
N PRO A 224 -5.15 0.50 7.85
CA PRO A 224 -5.76 1.81 7.68
C PRO A 224 -4.77 2.95 7.40
N TRP A 225 -3.47 2.65 7.42
CA TRP A 225 -2.40 3.64 7.38
C TRP A 225 -1.70 3.76 6.05
N CYS A 226 -1.96 2.82 5.15
CA CYS A 226 -1.22 2.66 3.91
C CYS A 226 0.27 2.57 4.20
N VAL A 227 0.60 1.67 5.14
CA VAL A 227 1.97 1.37 5.55
C VAL A 227 2.34 0.06 4.89
N ASP A 228 3.58 -0.02 4.42
CA ASP A 228 4.18 -1.27 3.93
C ASP A 228 3.77 -2.45 4.80
N SER A 229 3.16 -3.43 4.14
CA SER A 229 2.61 -4.60 4.78
C SER A 229 3.41 -5.88 4.50
N ASN A 230 4.33 -5.89 3.52
CA ASN A 230 5.11 -7.06 3.12
C ASN A 230 4.28 -8.37 3.06
N ASN A 231 3.01 -8.29 2.65
CA ASN A 231 1.98 -9.33 2.91
C ASN A 231 1.63 -10.18 1.68
N PHE A 232 2.64 -10.72 1.01
CA PHE A 232 2.50 -11.58 -0.16
C PHE A 232 1.66 -12.85 0.10
N GLY A 233 0.77 -13.18 -0.84
CA GLY A 233 -0.13 -14.35 -0.80
C GLY A 233 -1.33 -14.21 0.13
N THR A 234 -1.59 -13.03 0.68
CA THR A 234 -2.65 -12.81 1.68
C THR A 234 -3.93 -12.19 1.09
N LEU A 235 -5.02 -12.18 1.88
CA LEU A 235 -6.23 -11.43 1.53
C LEU A 235 -5.99 -9.93 1.48
N GLN A 236 -5.05 -9.43 2.30
CA GLN A 236 -4.69 -8.03 2.32
C GLN A 236 -4.01 -7.63 1.00
N GLN A 237 -3.07 -8.42 0.49
CA GLN A 237 -2.50 -8.20 -0.85
C GLN A 237 -3.60 -8.18 -1.93
N ASN A 238 -4.53 -9.14 -1.92
CA ASN A 238 -5.64 -9.12 -2.88
C ASN A 238 -6.50 -7.84 -2.80
N TYR A 239 -6.58 -7.21 -1.64
CA TYR A 239 -7.20 -5.89 -1.52
C TYR A 239 -6.37 -4.76 -2.09
N LEU A 240 -5.07 -4.75 -1.81
CA LEU A 240 -4.13 -3.80 -2.37
C LEU A 240 -4.20 -3.83 -3.90
N ILE A 241 -4.12 -5.04 -4.47
CA ILE A 241 -4.30 -5.29 -5.90
C ILE A 241 -5.65 -4.76 -6.41
N ALA A 242 -6.75 -5.04 -5.70
CA ALA A 242 -8.08 -4.56 -6.13
C ALA A 242 -8.24 -3.04 -6.06
N ARG A 243 -7.58 -2.42 -5.08
CA ARG A 243 -7.58 -0.97 -4.89
C ARG A 243 -6.76 -0.29 -5.97
N MET A 244 -5.53 -0.74 -6.19
CA MET A 244 -4.66 -0.31 -7.28
C MET A 244 -5.32 -0.50 -8.65
N ASP A 245 -5.91 -1.67 -8.92
CA ASP A 245 -6.64 -1.95 -10.17
C ASP A 245 -7.75 -0.92 -10.43
N GLY A 246 -8.54 -0.62 -9.38
CA GLY A 246 -9.60 0.39 -9.45
C GLY A 246 -9.08 1.82 -9.60
N PHE A 247 -7.93 2.14 -9.01
CA PHE A 247 -7.32 3.46 -9.09
C PHE A 247 -6.68 3.71 -10.46
N ALA A 248 -5.79 2.83 -10.89
CA ALA A 248 -5.17 2.84 -12.21
C ALA A 248 -6.23 2.84 -13.33
N GLY A 249 -7.29 2.05 -13.16
CA GLY A 249 -8.44 2.03 -14.07
C GLY A 249 -9.10 3.40 -14.25
N LYS A 250 -9.29 4.15 -13.15
CA LYS A 250 -9.84 5.52 -13.21
C LYS A 250 -8.87 6.49 -13.90
N LEU A 251 -7.57 6.37 -13.65
CA LEU A 251 -6.57 7.19 -14.35
C LEU A 251 -6.62 6.93 -15.87
N VAL A 252 -6.64 5.67 -16.27
CA VAL A 252 -6.77 5.29 -17.69
C VAL A 252 -8.07 5.84 -18.27
N GLU A 253 -9.21 5.70 -17.59
CA GLU A 253 -10.48 6.23 -18.07
C GLU A 253 -10.45 7.77 -18.23
N LYS A 254 -9.91 8.50 -17.24
CA LYS A 254 -9.75 9.96 -17.29
C LYS A 254 -8.89 10.40 -18.47
N ILE A 255 -7.70 9.80 -18.63
CA ILE A 255 -6.74 10.15 -19.67
C ILE A 255 -7.31 9.82 -21.06
N THR A 256 -7.88 8.62 -21.23
CA THR A 256 -8.41 8.18 -22.54
C THR A 256 -9.72 8.86 -22.95
N SER A 257 -10.44 9.45 -21.99
CA SER A 257 -11.66 10.22 -22.25
C SER A 257 -11.40 11.68 -22.59
N ALA A 258 -10.21 12.21 -22.30
CA ALA A 258 -9.88 13.60 -22.54
C ALA A 258 -9.79 13.95 -24.04
N PRO A 259 -9.99 15.23 -24.43
CA PRO A 259 -10.06 15.63 -25.83
C PRO A 259 -8.79 15.29 -26.62
N PHE A 260 -7.60 15.58 -26.08
CA PHE A 260 -6.32 15.28 -26.73
C PHE A 260 -6.18 13.81 -27.13
N TRP A 261 -6.77 12.85 -26.39
CA TRP A 261 -6.55 11.43 -26.65
C TRP A 261 -6.97 11.01 -28.07
N LYS A 262 -8.01 11.65 -28.60
CA LYS A 262 -8.55 11.42 -29.95
C LYS A 262 -7.70 12.06 -31.05
N SER A 263 -6.83 13.00 -30.69
CA SER A 263 -5.93 13.70 -31.62
C SER A 263 -4.50 13.22 -31.42
N GLY A 264 -3.82 12.85 -32.50
CA GLY A 264 -2.42 12.47 -32.41
C GLY A 264 -2.18 11.07 -31.84
N ASN A 265 -0.92 10.72 -31.66
CA ASN A 265 -0.51 9.42 -31.12
C ASN A 265 -0.24 9.58 -29.63
N ASN A 266 -1.05 8.93 -28.80
CA ASN A 266 -0.99 9.04 -27.33
C ASN A 266 -0.85 7.65 -26.71
N ALA A 267 -0.10 7.56 -25.61
CA ALA A 267 0.07 6.30 -24.89
C ALA A 267 -0.03 6.48 -23.37
N ILE A 268 -0.47 5.42 -22.71
CA ILE A 268 -0.30 5.19 -21.28
C ILE A 268 0.53 3.92 -21.13
N VAL A 269 1.61 4.01 -20.37
CA VAL A 269 2.36 2.84 -19.91
C VAL A 269 2.01 2.67 -18.44
N ILE A 270 1.55 1.48 -18.07
CA ILE A 270 1.36 1.09 -16.68
C ILE A 270 2.42 0.03 -16.40
N THR A 271 3.24 0.25 -15.38
CA THR A 271 4.27 -0.69 -14.94
C THR A 271 4.33 -0.71 -13.41
N PHE A 272 4.99 -1.72 -12.88
CA PHE A 272 5.42 -1.75 -11.48
C PHE A 272 6.90 -1.36 -11.41
N ASP A 273 7.41 -1.06 -10.23
CA ASP A 273 8.83 -0.82 -9.94
C ASP A 273 9.62 -2.14 -9.78
N GLU A 274 9.12 -3.09 -8.98
CA GLU A 274 9.60 -4.45 -8.83
C GLU A 274 8.47 -5.40 -8.35
N GLY A 275 8.84 -6.64 -8.05
CA GLY A 275 7.99 -7.61 -7.38
C GLY A 275 8.69 -8.12 -6.13
N ASP A 276 8.53 -9.39 -5.78
CA ASP A 276 9.11 -9.97 -4.55
C ASP A 276 10.66 -9.93 -4.52
N GLU A 277 11.31 -9.83 -5.68
CA GLU A 277 12.77 -9.75 -5.83
C GLU A 277 13.19 -8.66 -6.85
N ALA A 278 14.43 -8.19 -6.75
CA ALA A 278 15.01 -7.16 -7.62
C ALA A 278 14.85 -7.37 -9.14
N THR A 279 14.75 -8.62 -9.58
CA THR A 279 14.61 -9.00 -10.99
C THR A 279 13.33 -9.77 -11.26
N SER A 280 12.36 -9.66 -10.35
CA SER A 280 11.03 -10.23 -10.52
C SER A 280 10.46 -9.84 -11.87
N GLN A 281 9.73 -10.79 -12.46
CA GLN A 281 8.93 -10.49 -13.61
C GLN A 281 7.74 -9.66 -13.14
N ILE A 282 7.52 -8.50 -13.74
CA ILE A 282 6.47 -7.56 -13.36
C ILE A 282 5.53 -7.26 -14.52
N VAL A 283 4.38 -6.65 -14.23
CA VAL A 283 3.41 -6.27 -15.26
C VAL A 283 3.85 -4.99 -15.96
N THR A 284 3.84 -5.00 -17.29
CA THR A 284 3.92 -3.77 -18.08
C THR A 284 2.90 -3.81 -19.22
N ILE A 285 1.95 -2.88 -19.19
CA ILE A 285 0.87 -2.73 -20.17
C ILE A 285 1.05 -1.41 -20.90
N VAL A 286 0.91 -1.42 -22.23
CA VAL A 286 0.98 -0.22 -23.09
C VAL A 286 -0.37 -0.03 -23.77
N VAL A 287 -1.11 0.98 -23.31
CA VAL A 287 -2.38 1.45 -23.85
C VAL A 287 -2.08 2.55 -24.87
N THR A 288 -2.60 2.42 -26.09
CA THR A 288 -2.28 3.35 -27.19
C THR A 288 -3.55 3.87 -27.87
N SER A 289 -3.55 5.14 -28.30
CA SER A 289 -4.66 5.73 -29.04
C SER A 289 -4.81 5.18 -30.46
N HIS A 290 -3.70 4.75 -31.08
CA HIS A 290 -3.64 4.27 -32.46
C HIS A 290 -2.84 2.97 -32.64
N GLY A 291 -2.52 2.24 -31.58
CA GLY A 291 -1.59 1.10 -31.63
C GLY A 291 -2.23 -0.28 -31.66
N PRO A 292 -1.45 -1.37 -31.47
CA PRO A 292 -1.91 -2.74 -31.62
C PRO A 292 -2.89 -3.16 -30.52
N ARG A 293 -3.66 -4.23 -30.79
CA ARG A 293 -4.62 -4.82 -29.85
C ARG A 293 -4.42 -6.30 -29.65
N GLY A 294 -4.67 -6.78 -28.44
CA GLY A 294 -4.45 -8.17 -28.03
C GLY A 294 -3.02 -8.64 -28.24
N LEU A 295 -2.05 -7.73 -28.17
CA LEU A 295 -0.65 -8.02 -28.44
C LEU A 295 0.04 -8.45 -27.14
N LYS A 296 0.70 -9.61 -27.19
CA LYS A 296 1.63 -10.05 -26.16
C LYS A 296 3.04 -10.04 -26.74
N ASP A 297 3.98 -9.41 -26.05
CA ASP A 297 5.40 -9.41 -26.44
C ASP A 297 6.25 -10.11 -25.39
N ALA A 298 6.93 -11.18 -25.80
CA ALA A 298 7.76 -12.01 -24.94
C ALA A 298 9.26 -11.64 -25.00
N ALA A 299 9.60 -10.53 -25.66
CA ALA A 299 10.96 -10.01 -25.64
C ALA A 299 11.38 -9.71 -24.20
N LEU A 300 12.63 -10.07 -23.85
CA LEU A 300 13.19 -9.74 -22.54
C LEU A 300 13.39 -8.22 -22.45
N THR A 301 12.68 -7.59 -21.53
CA THR A 301 12.66 -6.14 -21.31
C THR A 301 12.70 -5.80 -19.83
N ASN A 302 13.00 -4.55 -19.50
CA ASN A 302 13.11 -4.02 -18.13
C ASN A 302 13.01 -2.49 -18.12
N HIS A 303 13.23 -1.83 -16.98
CA HIS A 303 13.18 -0.35 -16.87
C HIS A 303 14.04 0.40 -17.89
N TYR A 304 15.23 -0.11 -18.22
CA TYR A 304 16.08 0.50 -19.25
C TYR A 304 15.47 0.36 -20.65
N SER A 305 14.71 -0.70 -20.89
CA SER A 305 13.97 -0.93 -22.14
C SER A 305 12.79 0.04 -22.31
N LEU A 306 12.12 0.37 -21.20
CA LEU A 306 11.09 1.40 -21.16
C LEU A 306 11.70 2.78 -21.45
N LEU A 307 12.76 3.17 -20.76
CA LEU A 307 13.46 4.44 -21.01
C LEU A 307 13.92 4.55 -22.47
N ALA A 308 14.55 3.51 -23.02
CA ALA A 308 14.98 3.48 -24.42
C ALA A 308 13.81 3.66 -25.41
N SER A 309 12.61 3.23 -25.03
CA SER A 309 11.40 3.39 -25.84
C SER A 309 10.86 4.82 -25.76
N LEU A 310 10.86 5.43 -24.57
CA LEU A 310 10.47 6.84 -24.36
C LEU A 310 11.44 7.79 -25.08
N GLU A 311 12.74 7.59 -24.95
CA GLU A 311 13.75 8.38 -25.64
C GLU A 311 13.54 8.36 -27.16
N LYS A 312 13.34 7.17 -27.74
CA LYS A 312 13.07 7.06 -29.18
C LYS A 312 11.73 7.65 -29.58
N THR A 313 10.71 7.57 -28.73
CA THR A 313 9.38 8.16 -28.95
C THR A 313 9.45 9.68 -29.12
N PHE A 314 10.32 10.33 -28.36
CA PHE A 314 10.50 11.79 -28.35
C PHE A 314 11.71 12.26 -29.17
N GLY A 315 12.37 11.36 -29.90
CA GLY A 315 13.55 11.70 -30.72
C GLY A 315 14.80 12.10 -29.91
N LEU A 316 14.90 11.63 -28.67
CA LEU A 316 15.99 11.91 -27.74
C LEU A 316 17.17 10.94 -27.94
N GLY A 317 18.34 11.31 -27.41
CA GLY A 317 19.50 10.42 -27.31
C GLY A 317 19.33 9.40 -26.18
N CYS A 318 20.03 8.27 -26.25
CA CYS A 318 19.98 7.28 -25.18
C CYS A 318 20.83 7.65 -23.96
N LEU A 319 20.36 7.30 -22.77
CA LEU A 319 21.04 7.40 -21.48
C LEU A 319 21.54 6.03 -21.00
N LEU A 320 22.86 5.88 -20.89
CA LEU A 320 23.52 4.76 -20.20
C LEU A 320 23.01 3.38 -20.65
N ASN A 321 22.39 2.59 -19.76
CA ASN A 321 21.96 1.24 -20.07
C ASN A 321 20.84 1.20 -21.13
N SER A 322 20.10 2.31 -21.31
CA SER A 322 19.07 2.42 -22.36
C SER A 322 19.66 2.32 -23.77
N CYS A 323 20.94 2.68 -23.96
CA CYS A 323 21.63 2.62 -25.25
C CYS A 323 21.76 1.21 -25.83
N SER A 324 21.73 0.20 -24.98
CA SER A 324 21.84 -1.22 -25.36
C SER A 324 20.56 -2.02 -25.13
N ALA A 325 19.54 -1.39 -24.53
CA ALA A 325 18.30 -2.05 -24.16
C ALA A 325 17.42 -2.38 -25.38
N THR A 326 16.69 -3.49 -25.29
CA THR A 326 15.71 -3.88 -26.31
C THR A 326 14.47 -3.03 -26.15
N THR A 327 14.09 -2.24 -27.15
CA THR A 327 12.92 -1.36 -27.04
C THR A 327 11.59 -2.11 -27.18
N LEU A 328 10.54 -1.58 -26.56
CA LEU A 328 9.14 -2.06 -26.60
C LEU A 328 8.46 -1.77 -27.95
N SER A 329 9.19 -1.89 -29.06
CA SER A 329 8.79 -1.40 -30.40
C SER A 329 7.48 -1.99 -30.90
N LYS A 330 7.16 -3.24 -30.55
CA LYS A 330 5.88 -3.84 -30.96
C LYS A 330 4.71 -3.21 -30.21
N LEU A 331 4.86 -2.97 -28.91
CA LEU A 331 3.81 -2.43 -28.06
C LEU A 331 3.48 -0.97 -28.41
N PHE A 332 4.49 -0.20 -28.83
CA PHE A 332 4.32 1.19 -29.28
C PHE A 332 3.93 1.34 -30.76
N ALA A 333 3.85 0.26 -31.54
CA ALA A 333 3.57 0.34 -32.97
C ALA A 333 2.28 1.12 -33.27
N ILE A 334 2.28 1.99 -34.30
CA ILE A 334 1.06 2.68 -34.74
C ILE A 334 0.42 1.86 -35.85
N THR A 335 -0.78 1.34 -35.58
CA THR A 335 -1.54 0.46 -36.49
C THR A 335 -2.81 1.11 -37.05
N GLY A 336 -3.23 2.25 -36.48
CA GLY A 336 -4.45 2.98 -36.84
C GLY A 336 -5.70 2.55 -36.07
N SER A 337 -5.60 1.62 -35.11
CA SER A 337 -6.72 1.19 -34.27
C SER A 337 -7.06 2.23 -33.21
N THR A 338 -8.29 2.76 -33.23
CA THR A 338 -8.76 3.85 -32.34
C THR A 338 -9.75 3.43 -31.26
N THR A 339 -10.08 2.14 -31.17
CA THR A 339 -11.06 1.67 -30.20
C THR A 339 -10.57 1.96 -28.76
N ILE A 340 -11.47 2.16 -27.82
CA ILE A 340 -11.13 2.19 -26.39
C ILE A 340 -12.00 1.08 -25.77
N PRO A 341 -11.42 0.07 -25.08
CA PRO A 341 -12.23 -0.97 -24.50
C PRO A 341 -13.07 -0.37 -23.37
N THR A 342 -14.28 -0.89 -23.22
CA THR A 342 -15.04 -0.65 -22.00
C THR A 342 -14.35 -1.39 -20.87
N LEU A 343 -13.80 -0.65 -19.90
CA LEU A 343 -13.21 -1.26 -18.71
C LEU A 343 -14.31 -1.93 -17.88
N PRO A 344 -14.06 -3.13 -17.32
CA PRO A 344 -14.98 -3.71 -16.36
C PRO A 344 -15.07 -2.83 -15.10
N PRO A 345 -16.13 -2.96 -14.29
CA PRO A 345 -16.14 -2.32 -12.99
C PRO A 345 -14.98 -2.87 -12.13
N ALA A 346 -14.38 -2.00 -11.32
CA ALA A 346 -13.41 -2.39 -10.31
C ALA A 346 -14.00 -3.47 -9.39
N TYR A 347 -13.16 -4.37 -8.89
CA TYR A 347 -13.60 -5.44 -8.00
C TYR A 347 -14.34 -4.85 -6.78
N GLN A 348 -15.52 -5.39 -6.50
CA GLN A 348 -16.32 -5.01 -5.33
C GLN A 348 -16.23 -6.13 -4.31
N PHE A 349 -15.65 -5.85 -3.15
CA PHE A 349 -15.65 -6.81 -2.05
C PHE A 349 -17.11 -7.13 -1.65
N PRO A 350 -17.47 -8.42 -1.48
CA PRO A 350 -18.81 -8.78 -1.08
C PRO A 350 -19.19 -8.10 0.24
N ALA A 351 -20.35 -7.45 0.31
CA ALA A 351 -21.00 -7.16 1.57
C ALA A 351 -21.54 -8.50 2.11
N GLY A 352 -20.80 -9.15 3.01
CA GLY A 352 -21.04 -10.54 3.41
C GLY A 352 -22.42 -10.77 4.06
N LYS A 353 -23.04 -11.91 3.74
CA LYS A 353 -23.96 -12.61 4.64
C LYS A 353 -23.12 -13.46 5.59
N ASP A 354 -23.46 -13.44 6.88
CA ASP A 354 -22.77 -14.19 7.91
C ASP A 354 -22.89 -15.71 7.69
N THR A 355 -21.79 -16.33 7.28
CA THR A 355 -21.64 -17.79 7.13
C THR A 355 -20.57 -18.35 8.08
N ILE A 356 -19.97 -17.49 8.89
CA ILE A 356 -18.81 -17.81 9.73
C ILE A 356 -19.27 -18.05 11.17
N SER A 357 -20.29 -17.35 11.65
CA SER A 357 -20.73 -17.40 13.05
C SER A 357 -21.21 -18.74 13.55
N ALA A 358 -21.67 -19.63 12.67
CA ALA A 358 -22.06 -20.98 13.04
C ALA A 358 -20.87 -21.94 13.18
N GLN A 359 -19.66 -21.54 12.76
CA GLN A 359 -18.49 -22.38 12.82
C GLN A 359 -18.10 -22.61 14.29
N ALA A 360 -17.81 -23.86 14.62
CA ALA A 360 -17.43 -24.34 15.96
C ALA A 360 -18.48 -24.26 17.08
N ALA A 361 -19.73 -23.91 16.78
CA ALA A 361 -20.82 -23.91 17.77
C ALA A 361 -20.90 -25.26 18.52
N GLY A 362 -20.86 -25.19 19.86
CA GLY A 362 -20.99 -26.36 20.74
C GLY A 362 -19.73 -27.23 20.85
N LYS A 363 -18.58 -26.82 20.32
CA LYS A 363 -17.31 -27.53 20.55
C LYS A 363 -16.84 -27.30 21.98
N GLU A 364 -16.61 -28.39 22.71
CA GLU A 364 -16.22 -28.36 24.11
C GLU A 364 -14.70 -28.49 24.30
N ALA A 365 -14.16 -27.78 25.29
CA ALA A 365 -12.83 -28.02 25.84
C ALA A 365 -12.82 -29.21 26.81
N GLU A 366 -11.64 -29.57 27.29
CA GLU A 366 -11.50 -30.56 28.36
C GLU A 366 -12.09 -30.03 29.67
N LYS A 367 -12.58 -30.95 30.51
CA LYS A 367 -13.12 -30.60 31.82
C LYS A 367 -12.00 -30.14 32.75
N ALA A 368 -12.22 -29.01 33.42
CA ALA A 368 -11.33 -28.48 34.43
C ALA A 368 -11.47 -29.23 35.76
N VAL A 369 -10.37 -29.26 36.51
CA VAL A 369 -10.32 -29.83 37.86
C VAL A 369 -10.04 -28.71 38.85
N LEU A 370 -11.09 -28.14 39.45
CA LEU A 370 -11.03 -26.92 40.28
C LEU A 370 -10.74 -27.18 41.77
N THR A 371 -10.11 -28.30 42.11
CA THR A 371 -9.96 -28.75 43.51
C THR A 371 -8.72 -28.22 44.23
N ASN A 372 -7.82 -27.50 43.52
CA ASN A 372 -6.56 -27.03 44.08
C ASN A 372 -6.69 -25.59 44.64
N PRO A 373 -6.04 -25.26 45.78
CA PRO A 373 -5.92 -23.88 46.22
C PRO A 373 -4.96 -23.11 45.29
N GLY A 374 -5.35 -21.91 44.88
CA GLY A 374 -4.54 -21.02 44.03
C GLY A 374 -4.93 -21.05 42.55
N TRP A 375 -4.05 -20.51 41.70
CA TRP A 375 -4.28 -20.48 40.25
C TRP A 375 -4.30 -21.88 39.67
N THR A 376 -5.38 -22.20 38.94
CA THR A 376 -5.57 -23.47 38.23
C THR A 376 -5.75 -23.16 36.75
N ILE A 377 -5.09 -23.94 35.89
CA ILE A 377 -5.27 -23.84 34.44
C ILE A 377 -6.61 -24.49 34.09
N VAL A 378 -7.48 -23.72 33.44
CA VAL A 378 -8.75 -24.17 32.88
C VAL A 378 -8.56 -24.24 31.36
N PRO A 379 -8.58 -25.43 30.74
CA PRO A 379 -8.35 -25.55 29.30
C PRO A 379 -9.44 -24.84 28.49
N SER A 380 -9.05 -23.93 27.59
CA SER A 380 -9.90 -23.39 26.53
C SER A 380 -9.80 -24.23 25.26
N ARG A 381 -10.63 -23.96 24.26
CA ARG A 381 -10.64 -24.72 23.01
C ARG A 381 -10.04 -23.91 21.85
N ASN A 382 -8.88 -24.35 21.36
CA ASN A 382 -8.43 -23.92 20.04
C ASN A 382 -9.37 -24.51 18.97
N LEU A 383 -9.97 -23.64 18.16
CA LEU A 383 -10.91 -24.01 17.10
C LEU A 383 -10.19 -24.46 15.83
N THR A 384 -9.00 -23.93 15.60
CA THR A 384 -8.13 -24.17 14.45
C THR A 384 -6.68 -24.36 14.87
N THR A 385 -5.81 -24.64 13.91
CA THR A 385 -4.34 -24.70 14.11
C THR A 385 -3.66 -23.35 13.93
N ASP A 386 -4.38 -22.38 13.37
CA ASP A 386 -3.94 -20.99 13.23
C ASP A 386 -4.19 -20.22 14.54
N ASP A 387 -4.02 -18.91 14.53
CA ASP A 387 -4.17 -18.10 15.75
C ASP A 387 -5.60 -18.14 16.29
N ASN A 388 -5.69 -18.40 17.59
CA ASN A 388 -6.90 -18.37 18.41
C ASN A 388 -6.57 -17.50 19.62
N VAL A 389 -7.26 -16.36 19.75
CA VAL A 389 -6.99 -15.35 20.78
C VAL A 389 -8.23 -15.16 21.62
N LEU A 390 -8.09 -15.26 22.94
CA LEU A 390 -9.09 -14.79 23.90
C LEU A 390 -8.55 -13.49 24.51
N ALA A 391 -9.20 -12.37 24.19
CA ALA A 391 -8.78 -11.02 24.58
C ALA A 391 -9.30 -10.63 25.97
N SER A 392 -10.47 -11.14 26.37
CA SER A 392 -11.10 -10.75 27.63
C SER A 392 -11.95 -11.87 28.23
N VAL A 393 -12.11 -11.83 29.54
CA VAL A 393 -12.96 -12.75 30.30
C VAL A 393 -13.75 -11.99 31.36
N SER A 394 -15.01 -12.36 31.55
CA SER A 394 -15.87 -11.84 32.61
C SER A 394 -16.72 -12.96 33.20
N ALA A 395 -16.96 -12.92 34.50
CA ALA A 395 -17.68 -13.97 35.22
C ALA A 395 -18.78 -13.37 36.09
N ALA A 396 -20.00 -13.87 35.92
CA ALA A 396 -21.11 -13.58 36.83
C ALA A 396 -21.10 -14.50 38.05
N SER A 397 -20.52 -15.70 37.92
CA SER A 397 -20.36 -16.65 39.01
C SER A 397 -19.19 -17.62 38.74
N PRO A 398 -18.80 -18.47 39.72
CA PRO A 398 -17.82 -19.53 39.48
C PRO A 398 -18.20 -20.55 38.39
N ALA A 399 -19.48 -20.57 37.98
CA ALA A 399 -20.02 -21.49 36.98
C ALA A 399 -20.68 -20.79 35.79
N ASP A 400 -20.43 -19.49 35.64
CA ASP A 400 -20.98 -18.71 34.54
C ASP A 400 -20.00 -17.59 34.19
N ALA A 401 -19.22 -17.82 33.13
CA ALA A 401 -18.27 -16.86 32.61
C ALA A 401 -18.24 -16.89 31.08
N TRP A 402 -17.93 -15.73 30.50
CA TRP A 402 -17.68 -15.57 29.08
C TRP A 402 -16.25 -15.16 28.84
N ALA A 403 -15.60 -15.78 27.86
CA ALA A 403 -14.38 -15.30 27.25
C ALA A 403 -14.65 -14.96 25.79
N VAL A 404 -14.12 -13.83 25.32
CA VAL A 404 -14.28 -13.38 23.94
C VAL A 404 -12.93 -13.01 23.33
N GLY A 405 -12.87 -13.03 22.00
CA GLY A 405 -11.69 -12.68 21.23
C GLY A 405 -11.92 -12.89 19.75
N ASN A 406 -10.94 -13.47 19.08
CA ASN A 406 -10.95 -13.71 17.65
C ASN A 406 -10.15 -14.97 17.27
N TYR A 407 -10.43 -15.51 16.09
CA TYR A 407 -9.70 -16.66 15.55
C TYR A 407 -9.75 -16.67 14.01
N TYR A 408 -8.82 -17.40 13.39
CA TYR A 408 -8.86 -17.69 11.96
C TYR A 408 -9.66 -18.98 11.71
N PRO A 409 -10.82 -18.91 11.02
CA PRO A 409 -11.62 -20.10 10.74
C PRO A 409 -11.03 -20.94 9.59
N PRO A 410 -11.25 -22.28 9.58
CA PRO A 410 -10.70 -23.12 8.52
C PRO A 410 -11.28 -22.76 7.15
N ASN A 411 -10.41 -22.61 6.14
CA ASN A 411 -10.80 -22.23 4.77
C ASN A 411 -11.44 -20.83 4.68
N SER A 412 -11.21 -19.97 5.66
CA SER A 412 -11.57 -18.55 5.64
C SER A 412 -10.30 -17.72 5.83
N GLN A 413 -10.20 -16.61 5.11
CA GLN A 413 -9.18 -15.59 5.36
C GLN A 413 -9.72 -14.41 6.17
N VAL A 414 -11.01 -14.44 6.54
CA VAL A 414 -11.65 -13.43 7.39
C VAL A 414 -11.44 -13.82 8.84
N LEU A 415 -10.82 -12.92 9.62
CA LEU A 415 -10.69 -13.08 11.06
C LEU A 415 -12.08 -12.96 11.69
N ALA A 416 -12.45 -13.91 12.54
CA ALA A 416 -13.80 -14.04 13.07
C ALA A 416 -13.82 -13.91 14.59
N THR A 417 -14.94 -13.48 15.15
CA THR A 417 -15.16 -13.42 16.59
C THR A 417 -15.08 -14.82 17.23
N LEU A 418 -14.38 -14.93 18.36
CA LEU A 418 -14.30 -16.14 19.17
C LEU A 418 -15.04 -15.91 20.50
N GLY A 419 -15.92 -16.83 20.87
CA GLY A 419 -16.66 -16.78 22.13
C GLY A 419 -16.67 -18.15 22.78
N GLU A 420 -16.30 -18.20 24.06
CA GLU A 420 -16.39 -19.41 24.87
C GLU A 420 -17.19 -19.13 26.15
N HIS A 421 -18.11 -20.02 26.49
CA HIS A 421 -18.88 -20.00 27.73
C HIS A 421 -18.37 -21.05 28.70
N PHE A 422 -18.14 -20.67 29.95
CA PHE A 422 -17.74 -21.56 31.04
C PHE A 422 -18.94 -21.90 31.91
N ASP A 423 -19.23 -23.19 32.02
CA ASP A 423 -20.36 -23.73 32.79
C ASP A 423 -20.00 -24.14 34.23
N GLY A 424 -18.76 -23.84 34.67
CA GLY A 424 -18.21 -24.30 35.95
C GLY A 424 -17.39 -25.58 35.86
N GLU A 425 -17.53 -26.33 34.77
CA GLU A 425 -16.74 -27.54 34.50
C GLU A 425 -15.82 -27.37 33.29
N ARG A 426 -16.27 -26.72 32.21
CA ARG A 426 -15.48 -26.59 30.97
C ARG A 426 -15.88 -25.36 30.17
N TRP A 427 -15.00 -24.93 29.27
CA TRP A 427 -15.32 -23.95 28.23
C TRP A 427 -15.98 -24.63 27.03
N THR A 428 -16.99 -23.98 26.45
CA THR A 428 -17.68 -24.41 25.23
C THR A 428 -17.77 -23.25 24.25
N ALA A 429 -17.32 -23.47 23.02
CA ALA A 429 -17.39 -22.48 21.95
C ALA A 429 -18.84 -22.17 21.58
N TYR A 430 -19.14 -20.89 21.40
CA TYR A 430 -20.49 -20.39 21.18
C TYR A 430 -20.55 -19.48 19.94
N PRO A 431 -21.64 -19.54 19.15
CA PRO A 431 -21.79 -18.69 17.97
C PRO A 431 -21.92 -17.21 18.36
N LEU A 432 -21.02 -16.39 17.84
CA LEU A 432 -21.05 -14.92 17.89
C LEU A 432 -21.27 -14.38 16.48
N PRO A 433 -22.13 -13.37 16.25
CA PRO A 433 -22.34 -12.77 14.92
C PRO A 433 -21.05 -12.18 14.30
N ASN A 434 -20.92 -12.23 12.98
CA ASN A 434 -19.83 -11.60 12.23
C ASN A 434 -20.42 -10.71 11.12
N VAL A 435 -20.12 -9.41 11.17
CA VAL A 435 -20.67 -8.40 10.23
C VAL A 435 -19.61 -7.76 9.34
N GLY A 436 -18.35 -7.81 9.77
CA GLY A 436 -17.18 -7.45 8.98
C GLY A 436 -16.89 -8.49 7.93
N VAL A 437 -16.43 -8.00 6.79
CA VAL A 437 -16.15 -8.82 5.61
C VAL A 437 -14.67 -9.17 5.49
N GLN A 438 -13.84 -8.58 6.36
CA GLN A 438 -12.39 -8.82 6.43
C GLN A 438 -11.92 -9.26 7.82
N GLU A 439 -12.45 -8.62 8.86
CA GLU A 439 -12.09 -8.91 10.24
C GLU A 439 -13.25 -8.59 11.17
N ASN A 440 -13.35 -9.38 12.24
CA ASN A 440 -14.25 -9.18 13.35
C ASN A 440 -13.49 -9.58 14.63
N SER A 441 -13.38 -8.66 15.56
CA SER A 441 -12.63 -8.86 16.81
C SER A 441 -13.41 -8.28 17.97
N LEU A 442 -13.57 -9.08 19.04
CA LEU A 442 -14.07 -8.63 20.33
C LEU A 442 -12.90 -8.48 21.30
N LEU A 443 -12.75 -7.31 21.90
CA LEU A 443 -11.60 -6.94 22.72
C LEU A 443 -11.92 -6.95 24.21
N SER A 444 -13.19 -6.78 24.58
CA SER A 444 -13.62 -6.75 25.98
C SER A 444 -15.02 -7.36 26.15
N VAL A 445 -15.25 -8.06 27.27
CA VAL A 445 -16.56 -8.56 27.67
C VAL A 445 -16.87 -8.20 29.12
N SER A 446 -18.13 -7.90 29.42
CA SER A 446 -18.62 -7.60 30.75
C SER A 446 -19.95 -8.30 31.02
N MET A 447 -20.00 -9.05 32.13
CA MET A 447 -21.22 -9.68 32.62
C MET A 447 -21.79 -8.90 33.81
N PRO A 448 -22.96 -8.24 33.67
CA PRO A 448 -23.61 -7.60 34.82
C PRO A 448 -24.22 -8.64 35.77
N TYR A 449 -24.70 -9.76 35.24
CA TYR A 449 -25.27 -10.91 35.97
C TYR A 449 -25.34 -12.14 35.06
N GLY A 450 -25.69 -13.29 35.62
CA GLY A 450 -25.75 -14.54 34.86
C GLY A 450 -26.87 -14.54 33.82
N GLY A 451 -26.56 -15.04 32.62
CA GLY A 451 -27.47 -14.98 31.47
C GLY A 451 -27.49 -13.64 30.72
N SER A 452 -26.61 -12.69 31.04
CA SER A 452 -26.37 -11.51 30.20
C SER A 452 -24.89 -11.18 30.10
N ALA A 453 -24.45 -10.77 28.92
CA ALA A 453 -23.09 -10.33 28.66
C ALA A 453 -23.05 -9.30 27.53
N TRP A 454 -22.20 -8.29 27.69
CA TRP A 454 -21.92 -7.28 26.66
C TRP A 454 -20.48 -7.41 26.23
N ALA A 455 -20.24 -7.50 24.93
CA ALA A 455 -18.91 -7.54 24.34
C ALA A 455 -18.74 -6.38 23.36
N VAL A 456 -17.53 -5.82 23.32
CA VAL A 456 -17.18 -4.72 22.42
C VAL A 456 -15.85 -4.98 21.72
N GLY A 457 -15.69 -4.36 20.56
CA GLY A 457 -14.49 -4.46 19.74
C GLY A 457 -14.65 -3.67 18.44
N TYR A 458 -14.22 -4.28 17.35
CA TYR A 458 -14.38 -3.72 16.02
C TYR A 458 -14.61 -4.79 14.95
N TYR A 459 -15.15 -4.36 13.82
CA TYR A 459 -15.13 -5.13 12.59
C TYR A 459 -14.59 -4.27 11.45
N VAL A 460 -14.07 -4.91 10.40
CA VAL A 460 -13.56 -4.23 9.21
C VAL A 460 -14.59 -4.34 8.08
N ASP A 461 -15.09 -3.20 7.62
CA ASP A 461 -16.10 -3.12 6.56
C ASP A 461 -15.50 -3.35 5.15
N GLY A 462 -16.36 -3.42 4.12
CA GLY A 462 -15.92 -3.63 2.73
C GLY A 462 -15.11 -2.47 2.12
N LYS A 463 -14.89 -1.39 2.89
CA LYS A 463 -14.02 -0.26 2.56
C LYS A 463 -12.78 -0.22 3.47
N PHE A 464 -12.49 -1.30 4.20
CA PHE A 464 -11.33 -1.43 5.08
C PHE A 464 -11.28 -0.40 6.21
N ARG A 465 -12.46 -0.02 6.70
CA ARG A 465 -12.57 0.82 7.89
C ARG A 465 -12.94 -0.05 9.07
N GLN A 466 -12.21 0.10 10.16
CA GLN A 466 -12.61 -0.38 11.47
C GLN A 466 -13.84 0.42 11.91
N ARG A 467 -14.88 -0.33 12.24
CA ARG A 467 -16.14 0.15 12.76
C ARG A 467 -16.36 -0.50 14.11
N THR A 468 -17.00 0.21 15.02
CA THR A 468 -17.33 -0.33 16.34
C THR A 468 -18.19 -1.59 16.19
N LEU A 469 -17.83 -2.63 16.94
CA LEU A 469 -18.62 -3.84 17.09
C LEU A 469 -19.08 -3.92 18.54
N VAL A 470 -20.39 -4.01 18.75
CA VAL A 470 -21.00 -4.24 20.05
C VAL A 470 -21.95 -5.42 19.91
N GLU A 471 -21.78 -6.40 20.79
CA GLU A 471 -22.64 -7.58 20.85
C GLU A 471 -23.23 -7.75 22.25
N HIS A 472 -24.49 -8.14 22.31
CA HIS A 472 -25.22 -8.40 23.55
C HIS A 472 -25.78 -9.82 23.56
N PHE A 473 -25.53 -10.54 24.65
CA PHE A 473 -26.13 -11.82 24.96
C PHE A 473 -27.34 -11.62 25.86
N ASP A 474 -28.51 -12.05 25.40
CA ASP A 474 -29.80 -11.89 26.10
C ASP A 474 -30.25 -13.13 26.89
N GLY A 475 -29.34 -14.09 27.10
CA GLY A 475 -29.62 -15.38 27.72
C GLY A 475 -29.97 -16.49 26.71
N GLY A 476 -30.20 -16.12 25.44
CA GLY A 476 -30.49 -17.06 24.36
C GLY A 476 -29.46 -17.02 23.25
N ALA A 477 -29.09 -15.83 22.76
CA ALA A 477 -28.14 -15.68 21.66
C ALA A 477 -27.39 -14.35 21.74
N TRP A 478 -26.22 -14.31 21.09
CA TRP A 478 -25.52 -13.06 20.86
C TRP A 478 -26.11 -12.34 19.65
N THR A 479 -26.33 -11.03 19.78
CA THR A 479 -26.82 -10.18 18.69
C THR A 479 -25.99 -8.90 18.61
N VAL A 480 -25.78 -8.40 17.39
CA VAL A 480 -25.13 -7.11 17.18
C VAL A 480 -26.07 -5.99 17.59
N VAL A 481 -25.61 -5.12 18.48
CA VAL A 481 -26.30 -3.90 18.88
C VAL A 481 -25.62 -2.71 18.17
N PRO A 482 -26.33 -1.94 17.34
CA PRO A 482 -25.72 -0.82 16.64
C PRO A 482 -25.14 0.25 17.57
N SER A 483 -23.85 0.53 17.43
CA SER A 483 -23.11 1.58 18.14
C SER A 483 -22.73 2.75 17.23
N ARG A 484 -22.23 3.84 17.82
CA ARG A 484 -21.82 5.03 17.08
C ARG A 484 -20.45 4.82 16.44
N ASN A 485 -20.21 5.59 15.39
CA ASN A 485 -18.98 5.54 14.63
C ASN A 485 -18.66 6.96 14.12
N PRO A 486 -18.27 7.87 15.02
CA PRO A 486 -18.20 9.29 14.74
C PRO A 486 -16.93 9.66 13.93
N GLY A 487 -15.86 8.87 14.07
CA GLY A 487 -14.67 8.92 13.23
C GLY A 487 -14.96 8.57 11.77
N THR A 488 -14.46 9.41 10.87
CA THR A 488 -14.63 9.24 9.42
C THR A 488 -13.76 8.13 8.87
N LEU A 489 -12.59 7.89 9.46
CA LEU A 489 -11.64 6.86 9.03
C LEU A 489 -11.82 5.57 9.84
N GLN A 490 -11.65 5.61 11.16
CA GLN A 490 -11.59 4.42 12.03
C GLN A 490 -12.37 4.62 13.32
N ASN A 491 -12.93 3.54 13.87
CA ASN A 491 -13.67 3.54 15.13
C ASN A 491 -13.51 2.18 15.82
N ILE A 492 -13.05 2.20 17.07
CA ILE A 492 -12.73 0.99 17.83
C ILE A 492 -13.21 1.18 19.27
N LEU A 493 -13.81 0.14 19.86
CA LEU A 493 -14.08 0.07 21.30
C LEU A 493 -13.15 -0.95 21.94
N TYR A 494 -12.37 -0.53 22.92
CA TYR A 494 -11.36 -1.36 23.59
C TYR A 494 -11.88 -1.97 24.90
N GLY A 495 -12.75 -1.27 25.63
CA GLY A 495 -13.21 -1.69 26.96
C GLY A 495 -14.70 -1.50 27.16
N VAL A 496 -15.34 -2.43 27.89
CA VAL A 496 -16.75 -2.33 28.29
C VAL A 496 -16.95 -2.63 29.77
N SER A 497 -17.89 -1.91 30.39
CA SER A 497 -18.35 -2.16 31.76
C SER A 497 -19.87 -2.04 31.82
N ALA A 498 -20.54 -3.17 31.99
CA ALA A 498 -21.99 -3.24 32.20
C ALA A 498 -22.32 -3.17 33.70
N ILE A 499 -23.22 -2.26 34.06
CA ILE A 499 -23.83 -2.22 35.41
C ILE A 499 -25.11 -3.06 35.41
N SER A 500 -25.88 -2.97 34.32
CA SER A 500 -27.07 -3.76 34.01
C SER A 500 -27.29 -3.78 32.49
N ASP A 501 -28.27 -4.54 32.00
CA ASP A 501 -28.63 -4.53 30.57
C ASP A 501 -29.14 -3.19 30.06
N GLY A 502 -29.56 -2.32 30.98
CA GLY A 502 -29.99 -0.96 30.69
C GLY A 502 -28.93 0.10 30.93
N ASN A 503 -27.71 -0.28 31.31
CA ASN A 503 -26.67 0.70 31.64
C ASN A 503 -25.28 0.11 31.40
N VAL A 504 -24.71 0.46 30.25
CA VAL A 504 -23.42 -0.06 29.80
C VAL A 504 -22.55 1.08 29.30
N TRP A 505 -21.28 1.06 29.69
CA TRP A 505 -20.29 2.04 29.25
C TRP A 505 -19.25 1.34 28.41
N ALA A 506 -18.94 1.91 27.24
CA ALA A 506 -17.87 1.45 26.37
C ALA A 506 -16.89 2.60 26.10
N VAL A 507 -15.61 2.27 26.01
CA VAL A 507 -14.55 3.26 25.74
C VAL A 507 -13.61 2.74 24.67
N GLY A 508 -13.00 3.66 23.94
CA GLY A 508 -12.21 3.34 22.78
C GLY A 508 -11.51 4.54 22.17
N ALA A 509 -11.36 4.48 20.85
CA ALA A 509 -10.82 5.56 20.06
C ALA A 509 -11.52 5.68 18.69
N GLU A 510 -11.52 6.88 18.15
CA GLU A 510 -11.98 7.18 16.81
C GLU A 510 -10.92 7.96 16.03
N GLN A 511 -10.96 7.90 14.71
CA GLN A 511 -10.04 8.63 13.86
C GLN A 511 -10.77 9.55 12.90
N ASP A 512 -10.39 10.82 12.92
CA ASP A 512 -10.96 11.86 12.06
C ASP A 512 -10.39 11.84 10.64
N ALA A 513 -10.85 12.75 9.77
CA ALA A 513 -10.45 12.79 8.36
C ALA A 513 -9.00 13.24 8.16
N SER A 514 -8.38 13.81 9.19
CA SER A 514 -6.96 14.20 9.18
C SER A 514 -6.03 13.07 9.61
N GLY A 515 -6.59 11.94 10.08
CA GLY A 515 -5.83 10.82 10.60
C GLY A 515 -5.53 10.94 12.11
N LEU A 516 -6.08 11.93 12.81
CA LEU A 516 -5.87 12.12 14.23
C LEU A 516 -6.80 11.22 15.05
N TRP A 517 -6.25 10.57 16.09
CA TRP A 517 -7.03 9.74 17.01
C TRP A 517 -7.62 10.55 18.15
N HIS A 518 -8.91 10.36 18.44
CA HIS A 518 -9.62 10.97 19.55
C HIS A 518 -10.17 9.90 20.49
N THR A 519 -10.36 10.26 21.75
CA THR A 519 -11.05 9.37 22.70
C THR A 519 -12.50 9.16 22.26
N LEU A 520 -12.96 7.90 22.29
CA LEU A 520 -14.36 7.55 22.08
C LEU A 520 -14.94 7.01 23.38
N VAL A 521 -16.06 7.58 23.84
CA VAL A 521 -16.84 7.05 24.97
C VAL A 521 -18.29 6.96 24.53
N GLU A 522 -18.87 5.79 24.70
CA GLU A 522 -20.29 5.54 24.44
C GLU A 522 -21.01 5.06 25.70
N HIS A 523 -22.24 5.53 25.88
CA HIS A 523 -23.14 5.11 26.96
C HIS A 523 -24.44 4.56 26.38
N TRP A 524 -24.79 3.35 26.81
CA TRP A 524 -26.06 2.69 26.56
C TRP A 524 -27.03 2.96 27.71
N ASP A 525 -28.20 3.49 27.39
CA ASP A 525 -29.24 3.86 28.35
C ASP A 525 -30.38 2.83 28.48
N GLY A 526 -30.23 1.66 27.84
CA GLY A 526 -31.27 0.65 27.73
C GLY A 526 -32.04 0.68 26.41
N SER A 527 -31.82 1.69 25.58
CA SER A 527 -32.48 1.81 24.28
C SER A 527 -31.53 2.17 23.13
N ASP A 528 -30.60 3.09 23.36
CA ASP A 528 -29.67 3.56 22.33
C ASP A 528 -28.28 3.84 22.91
N TRP A 529 -27.26 3.64 22.07
CA TRP A 529 -25.92 4.14 22.34
C TRP A 529 -25.82 5.63 22.01
N SER A 530 -25.20 6.39 22.90
CA SER A 530 -24.90 7.81 22.72
C SER A 530 -23.43 8.12 23.00
N ILE A 531 -22.85 9.04 22.25
CA ILE A 531 -21.48 9.51 22.47
C ILE A 531 -21.50 10.42 23.70
N VAL A 532 -20.63 10.14 24.66
CA VAL A 532 -20.42 11.00 25.84
C VAL A 532 -19.11 11.77 25.64
N PRO A 533 -19.12 13.11 25.75
CA PRO A 533 -17.90 13.89 25.66
C PRO A 533 -16.87 13.45 26.70
N ALA A 534 -15.67 13.12 26.23
CA ALA A 534 -14.55 12.72 27.07
C ALA A 534 -13.39 13.70 26.93
N VAL A 535 -12.42 13.60 27.83
CA VAL A 535 -11.19 14.38 27.74
C VAL A 535 -10.38 13.89 26.56
N ASP A 536 -9.97 14.82 25.70
CA ASP A 536 -9.20 14.59 24.49
C ASP A 536 -8.01 15.57 24.46
N ALA A 537 -7.06 15.36 25.38
CA ALA A 537 -6.08 16.38 25.76
C ALA A 537 -4.81 16.39 24.89
N GLY A 538 -4.44 15.26 24.27
CA GLY A 538 -3.24 15.12 23.45
C GLY A 538 -3.40 15.69 22.05
N SER A 539 -2.39 16.44 21.60
CA SER A 539 -2.35 17.07 20.28
C SER A 539 -1.93 16.13 19.14
N ASN A 540 -1.37 14.95 19.47
CA ASN A 540 -1.00 13.92 18.49
C ASN A 540 -1.89 12.67 18.61
N GLY A 541 -2.95 12.75 19.41
CA GLY A 541 -4.02 11.77 19.50
C GLY A 541 -4.19 11.14 20.88
N ASN A 542 -5.37 10.58 21.14
CA ASN A 542 -5.75 10.02 22.44
C ASN A 542 -6.59 8.75 22.28
N GLN A 543 -6.48 7.83 23.24
CA GLN A 543 -7.18 6.55 23.22
C GLN A 543 -7.54 6.11 24.64
N LEU A 544 -8.70 5.48 24.84
CA LEU A 544 -9.08 4.87 26.11
C LEU A 544 -9.15 3.35 25.98
N TYR A 545 -8.43 2.62 26.82
CA TYR A 545 -8.29 1.16 26.72
C TYR A 545 -9.19 0.38 27.66
N ALA A 546 -9.50 0.93 28.84
CA ALA A 546 -10.28 0.22 29.85
C ALA A 546 -11.23 1.16 30.60
N VAL A 547 -12.36 0.62 31.02
CA VAL A 547 -13.40 1.32 31.76
C VAL A 547 -13.92 0.48 32.93
N LYS A 548 -14.23 1.15 34.04
CA LYS A 548 -14.96 0.59 35.16
C LYS A 548 -16.09 1.53 35.56
N ALA A 549 -17.32 1.05 35.45
CA ALA A 549 -18.51 1.75 35.90
C ALA A 549 -19.01 1.13 37.22
N LEU A 550 -19.23 1.96 38.23
CA LEU A 550 -19.78 1.58 39.53
C LEU A 550 -21.24 2.01 39.68
N ALA A 551 -21.61 3.10 39.01
CA ALA A 551 -22.96 3.62 38.91
C ALA A 551 -23.11 4.40 37.60
N TRP A 552 -24.33 4.80 37.25
CA TRP A 552 -24.62 5.51 36.00
C TRP A 552 -23.85 6.84 35.84
N ASN A 553 -23.41 7.44 36.94
CA ASN A 553 -22.65 8.69 37.00
C ASN A 553 -21.29 8.54 37.69
N ASP A 554 -20.83 7.30 37.89
CA ASP A 554 -19.57 6.99 38.56
C ASP A 554 -18.78 6.00 37.70
N VAL A 555 -18.02 6.57 36.77
CA VAL A 555 -17.36 5.86 35.68
C VAL A 555 -15.93 6.34 35.55
N TYR A 556 -15.00 5.40 35.53
CA TYR A 556 -13.56 5.64 35.43
C TYR A 556 -13.03 4.99 34.16
N ALA A 557 -12.28 5.74 33.36
CA ALA A 557 -11.62 5.25 32.17
C ALA A 557 -10.12 5.57 32.22
N VAL A 558 -9.30 4.69 31.65
CA VAL A 558 -7.85 4.84 31.55
C VAL A 558 -7.38 4.58 30.13
N GLY A 559 -6.29 5.23 29.75
CA GLY A 559 -5.87 5.26 28.36
C GLY A 559 -4.52 5.92 28.16
N GLN A 560 -4.25 6.29 26.91
CA GLN A 560 -3.02 6.92 26.46
C GLN A 560 -3.30 8.31 25.89
N GLN A 561 -2.38 9.23 26.17
CA GLN A 561 -2.26 10.53 25.53
C GLN A 561 -0.98 10.53 24.68
N ALA A 562 -1.08 10.96 23.42
CA ALA A 562 0.06 11.19 22.55
C ALA A 562 0.29 12.71 22.37
N GLY A 563 1.52 13.15 22.64
CA GLY A 563 1.93 14.56 22.57
C GLY A 563 2.59 15.05 23.86
N PRO A 564 3.23 16.24 23.85
CA PRO A 564 3.79 16.82 25.06
C PRO A 564 2.68 17.20 26.05
N GLU A 565 2.95 16.98 27.33
CA GLU A 565 2.10 17.43 28.46
C GLU A 565 2.00 18.96 28.57
#